data_AF-N6WVQ2-F1
#
_entry.id   AF-N6WVQ2-F1
#
_cell.length_a   1.000
_cell.length_b   1.000
_cell.length_c   1.000
_cell.angle_alpha   90.00
_cell.angle_beta   90.00
_cell.angle_gamma   90.00
#
_symmetry.space_group_name_H-M   'P 1'
#
loop_
_entity.id
_entity.type
_entity.pdbx_description
1 polymer ?
#
loop_
_entity_poly.entity_id
_entity_poly.type
_entity_poly.pdbx_seq_one_letter_code
_entity_poly.pdbx_strand_id
1 'polypeptide(L)' 'MSEFDESNLESSSSSWSSDTEDTHSIAGRARVRAKLEADIEAFLSQGGQITELDTTLRSDAPRRAEPGFNNRSV' A
#
# COMPACT_ATOMS: atom_id res chain seq x y z
N MET A 1 -0.47 -4.86 -30.62
CA MET A 1 -0.47 -3.96 -29.45
C MET A 1 -1.12 -4.75 -28.33
N SER A 2 -0.41 -4.98 -27.22
CA SER A 2 -0.98 -5.73 -26.08
C SER A 2 -1.90 -4.78 -25.33
N GLU A 3 -3.20 -5.04 -25.39
CA GLU A 3 -4.17 -4.36 -24.53
C GLU A 3 -3.81 -4.67 -23.08
N PHE A 4 -3.53 -3.61 -22.33
CA PHE A 4 -3.25 -3.70 -20.91
C PHE A 4 -4.58 -3.97 -20.21
N ASP A 5 -4.73 -5.17 -19.64
CA ASP A 5 -5.94 -5.59 -18.95
C ASP A 5 -6.08 -4.84 -17.61
N GLU A 6 -6.73 -3.67 -17.68
CA GLU A 6 -6.95 -2.76 -16.54
C GLU A 6 -7.90 -3.36 -15.48
N SER A 7 -8.59 -4.47 -15.77
CA SER A 7 -9.57 -5.09 -14.89
C SER A 7 -8.97 -5.67 -13.59
N ASN A 8 -7.68 -6.05 -13.60
CA ASN A 8 -6.98 -6.56 -12.44
C ASN A 8 -6.48 -5.47 -11.46
N LEU A 9 -6.45 -4.20 -11.88
CA LEU A 9 -6.01 -3.07 -11.04
C LEU A 9 -7.14 -2.47 -10.20
N GLU A 10 -8.39 -2.57 -10.66
CA GLU A 10 -9.54 -1.99 -9.95
C GLU A 10 -9.90 -2.77 -8.67
N SER A 11 -9.64 -4.08 -8.66
CA SER A 11 -9.96 -4.96 -7.53
C SER A 11 -9.09 -4.72 -6.29
N SER A 12 -7.86 -4.21 -6.47
CA SER A 12 -6.95 -3.91 -5.35
C SER A 12 -6.96 -2.44 -4.91
N SER A 13 -7.48 -1.53 -5.74
CA SER A 13 -7.62 -0.10 -5.43
C SER A 13 -8.89 0.21 -4.61
N SER A 14 -9.94 -0.58 -4.79
CA SER A 14 -11.26 -0.29 -4.21
C SER A 14 -11.37 -0.59 -2.71
N SER A 15 -10.51 -1.47 -2.16
CA SER A 15 -10.59 -1.85 -0.74
C SER A 15 -10.06 -0.78 0.22
N TRP A 16 -9.32 0.24 -0.23
CA TRP A 16 -8.82 1.33 0.61
C TRP A 16 -9.60 2.65 0.45
N SER A 17 -10.47 2.74 -0.56
CA SER A 17 -11.24 3.97 -0.84
C SER A 17 -12.45 4.19 0.08
N SER A 18 -12.91 3.15 0.79
CA SER A 18 -14.03 3.28 1.73
C SER A 18 -13.61 3.97 3.05
N ASP A 19 -12.33 3.93 3.40
CA ASP A 19 -11.79 4.48 4.66
C ASP A 19 -11.30 5.92 4.48
N THR A 20 -10.99 6.34 3.25
CA THR A 20 -10.50 7.69 2.95
C THR A 20 -11.51 8.79 3.30
N GLU A 21 -12.82 8.56 3.13
CA GLU A 21 -13.86 9.52 3.53
C GLU A 21 -13.83 9.83 5.04
N ASP A 22 -13.52 8.84 5.89
CA ASP A 22 -13.44 9.01 7.35
C ASP A 22 -12.11 9.67 7.80
N THR A 23 -11.08 9.78 6.95
CA THR A 23 -9.79 10.38 7.36
C THR A 23 -9.74 11.91 7.31
N HIS A 24 -10.77 12.56 6.78
CA HIS A 24 -10.82 14.02 6.59
C HIS A 24 -11.13 14.81 7.88
N SER A 25 -11.59 14.13 8.94
CA SER A 25 -11.84 14.73 10.26
C SER A 25 -10.98 14.08 11.33
N ILE A 26 -10.64 14.84 12.39
CA ILE A 26 -9.91 14.30 13.56
C ILE A 26 -10.69 13.13 14.18
N ALA A 27 -12.01 13.25 14.28
CA ALA A 27 -12.86 12.21 14.84
C ALA A 27 -12.84 10.94 13.98
N GLY A 28 -12.89 11.07 12.66
CA GLY A 28 -12.87 9.91 11.78
C GLY A 28 -11.50 9.23 11.75
N ARG A 29 -10.39 9.99 11.74
CA ARG A 29 -9.04 9.42 11.94
C ARG A 29 -8.90 8.66 13.27
N ALA A 30 -9.53 9.14 14.33
CA ALA A 30 -9.52 8.44 15.62
C ALA A 30 -10.25 7.09 15.57
N ARG A 31 -11.37 7.01 14.84
CA ARG A 31 -12.09 5.74 14.64
C ARG A 31 -11.28 4.74 13.84
N VAL A 32 -10.65 5.19 12.75
CA VAL A 32 -9.76 4.36 11.93
C VAL A 32 -8.62 3.80 12.78
N ARG A 33 -7.98 4.66 13.60
CA ARG A 33 -6.93 4.21 14.52
C ARG A 33 -7.43 3.17 15.52
N ALA A 34 -8.57 3.40 16.18
CA ALA A 34 -9.11 2.46 17.15
C ALA A 34 -9.46 1.09 16.52
N LYS A 35 -10.00 1.11 15.30
CA LYS A 35 -10.27 -0.12 14.55
C LYS A 35 -8.98 -0.86 14.21
N LEU A 36 -7.99 -0.15 13.67
CA LEU A 36 -6.69 -0.74 13.33
C LEU A 36 -5.99 -1.33 14.56
N GLU A 37 -6.04 -0.66 15.71
CA GLU A 37 -5.50 -1.17 16.97
C GLU A 37 -6.16 -2.49 17.38
N ALA A 38 -7.50 -2.57 17.31
CA ALA A 38 -8.23 -3.81 17.60
C ALA A 38 -7.90 -4.95 16.62
N ASP A 39 -7.78 -4.64 15.33
CA ASP A 39 -7.44 -5.62 14.30
C ASP A 39 -6.00 -6.15 14.49
N ILE A 40 -5.05 -5.29 14.87
CA ILE A 40 -3.67 -5.67 15.21
C ILE A 40 -3.65 -6.61 16.42
N GLU A 41 -4.36 -6.27 17.50
CA GLU A 41 -4.43 -7.13 18.69
C GLU A 41 -5.04 -8.49 18.37
N ALA A 42 -6.11 -8.53 17.58
CA ALA A 42 -6.72 -9.77 17.13
C ALA A 42 -5.73 -10.63 16.33
N PHE A 43 -5.01 -10.03 15.38
CA PHE A 43 -4.00 -10.70 14.58
C PHE A 43 -2.88 -11.30 15.43
N LEU A 44 -2.33 -10.53 16.38
CA LEU A 44 -1.26 -11.00 17.26
C LEU A 44 -1.74 -12.10 18.22
N SER A 45 -2.96 -11.98 18.77
CA SER A 45 -3.52 -12.97 19.68
C SER A 45 -3.79 -14.32 19.02
N GLN A 46 -4.07 -14.33 17.72
CA GLN A 46 -4.24 -15.55 16.92
C GLN A 46 -2.91 -16.22 16.53
N GLY A 47 -1.78 -15.69 16.99
CA GLY A 47 -0.44 -16.19 16.67
C GLY A 47 0.17 -15.60 15.40
N GLY A 48 -0.46 -14.56 14.83
CA GLY A 48 0.14 -13.76 13.76
C GLY A 48 1.40 -13.04 14.25
N GLN A 49 2.35 -12.83 13.33
CA GLN A 49 3.60 -12.13 13.62
C GLN A 49 3.80 -11.00 12.64
N ILE A 50 4.22 -9.84 13.15
CA ILE A 50 4.62 -8.69 12.34
C ILE A 50 6.12 -8.78 12.14
N THR A 51 6.56 -8.84 10.88
CA THR A 51 7.98 -8.86 10.52
C THR A 51 8.39 -7.51 9.95
N GLU A 52 9.53 -7.01 10.41
CA GLU A 52 10.16 -5.85 9.79
C GLU A 52 10.90 -6.31 8.54
N LEU A 53 10.66 -5.62 7.42
CA LEU A 53 11.36 -5.87 6.16
C LEU A 53 12.47 -4.83 6.00
N ASP A 54 13.61 -5.28 5.47
CA ASP A 54 14.71 -4.37 5.16
C ASP A 54 14.27 -3.34 4.11
N THR A 55 14.61 -2.07 4.32
CA THR A 55 14.21 -0.97 3.43
C THR A 55 14.78 -1.06 2.01
N THR A 56 15.83 -1.87 1.82
CA THR A 56 16.44 -2.18 0.53
C THR A 56 15.84 -3.42 -0.14
N LEU A 57 14.96 -4.15 0.55
CA LEU A 57 14.25 -5.31 0.01
C LEU A 57 13.34 -4.85 -1.14
N ARG A 58 13.80 -5.06 -2.36
CA ARG A 58 13.00 -4.91 -3.57
C ARG A 58 12.74 -6.27 -4.17
N SER A 59 11.48 -6.56 -4.45
CA SER A 59 11.05 -7.75 -5.19
C SER A 59 11.50 -7.71 -6.65
N ASP A 60 11.70 -6.50 -7.18
CA ASP A 60 12.15 -6.24 -8.55
C ASP A 60 13.65 -5.99 -8.59
N ALA A 61 14.34 -6.51 -9.61
CA ALA A 61 15.75 -6.21 -9.81
C ALA A 61 15.92 -4.69 -10.00
N PRO A 62 17.04 -4.09 -9.55
CA PRO A 62 17.30 -2.68 -9.80
C PRO A 62 17.30 -2.42 -11.31
N ARG A 63 16.20 -1.85 -11.82
CA ARG A 63 16.08 -1.48 -13.22
C ARG A 63 17.01 -0.30 -13.48
N ARG A 64 17.81 -0.40 -14.55
CA ARG A 64 18.55 0.76 -15.04
C ARG A 64 17.52 1.83 -15.37
N ALA A 65 17.74 3.05 -14.91
CA ALA A 65 16.92 4.17 -15.32
C ALA A 65 17.01 4.31 -16.85
N GLU A 66 15.86 4.42 -17.52
CA GLU A 66 15.81 4.66 -18.96
C GLU A 66 16.56 5.97 -19.28
N PRO A 67 17.30 6.02 -20.42
CA PRO A 67 17.88 7.27 -20.90
C PRO A 67 16.78 8.36 -20.99
N GLY A 68 16.96 9.49 -20.31
CA GLY A 68 15.95 10.55 -20.20
C GLY A 68 15.09 10.55 -18.93
N PHE A 69 15.20 9.54 -18.06
CA PHE A 69 14.55 9.57 -16.74
C PHE A 69 15.12 10.72 -15.88
N ASN A 70 14.26 11.54 -15.27
CA ASN A 70 14.65 12.77 -14.53
C ASN A 70 15.50 13.75 -15.34
N ASN A 71 15.24 13.91 -16.64
CA ASN A 71 15.95 14.83 -17.52
C ASN A 71 17.48 14.59 -17.54
N ARG A 72 17.93 13.37 -17.21
CA ARG A 72 19.34 12.99 -17.37
C ARG A 72 19.62 12.94 -18.86
N SER A 73 20.48 13.83 -19.33
CA SER A 73 20.95 13.83 -20.72
C SER A 73 21.46 12.44 -21.08
N VAL A 74 21.08 11.99 -22.28
CA VAL A 74 21.53 10.72 -22.87
C VAL A 74 22.99 10.80 -23.31
#